data_AF-A0A939ZWX9-F1
#
_entry.id   AF-A0A939ZWX9-F1
#
_cell.length_a   1.000
_cell.length_b   1.000
_cell.length_c   1.000
_cell.angle_alpha   90.00
_cell.angle_beta   90.00
_cell.angle_gamma   90.00
#
_symmetry.space_group_name_H-M   'P 1'
#
loop_
_entity.id
_entity.type
_entity.pdbx_description
1 polymer ?
#
loop_
_entity_poly.entity_id
_entity_poly.type
_entity_poly.pdbx_seq_one_letter_code
_entity_poly.pdbx_strand_id
1 'polypeptide(L)'
;MEQNFDDKNPKFADELQDKSLLETLEDIKTVPFHMPGHKRNEAFEHLLGVQGIDFTEIDGTDNLHNPKSVLKDAMNLAARVFEAKQTRFLVNGST
;
A
#
# COMPACT_ATOMS: atom_id res chain seq x y z
N MET A 1 21.13 -19.95 31.02
CA MET A 1 20.29 -20.56 29.97
C MET A 1 19.69 -19.41 29.20
N GLU A 2 20.37 -19.00 28.13
CA GLU A 2 19.85 -18.00 27.19
C GLU A 2 18.83 -18.70 26.30
N GLN A 3 17.61 -18.15 26.22
CA GLN A 3 16.64 -18.54 25.21
C GLN A 3 16.79 -17.57 24.04
N ASN A 4 17.25 -18.11 22.91
CA ASN A 4 17.37 -17.41 21.64
C ASN A 4 15.96 -17.11 21.09
N PHE A 5 15.67 -15.84 20.84
CA PHE A 5 14.56 -15.42 19.99
C PHE A 5 15.01 -15.62 18.54
N ASP A 6 14.69 -16.80 18.00
CA ASP A 6 15.01 -17.14 16.61
C ASP A 6 13.92 -16.59 15.69
N ASP A 7 14.25 -15.48 15.04
CA ASP A 7 13.51 -14.77 14.00
C ASP A 7 13.38 -15.60 12.72
N LYS A 8 12.64 -16.72 12.73
CA LYS A 8 12.25 -17.41 11.49
C LYS A 8 10.89 -18.07 11.64
N ASN A 9 9.83 -17.29 11.49
CA ASN A 9 8.56 -17.83 10.99
C ASN A 9 8.48 -17.60 9.47
N PRO A 10 8.96 -18.54 8.64
CA PRO A 10 8.96 -18.40 7.19
C PRO A 10 7.54 -18.50 6.58
N LYS A 11 6.51 -18.81 7.37
CA LYS A 11 5.16 -19.08 6.83
C LYS A 11 4.37 -17.84 6.44
N PHE A 12 4.76 -16.64 6.88
CA PHE A 12 4.04 -15.41 6.52
C PHE A 12 4.42 -14.86 5.14
N ALA A 13 5.60 -15.21 4.61
CA ALA A 13 6.08 -14.67 3.34
C ALA A 13 5.55 -15.46 2.12
N ASP A 14 5.35 -16.78 2.27
CA ASP A 14 5.00 -17.65 1.14
C ASP A 14 3.49 -17.65 0.79
N GLU A 15 2.60 -17.32 1.74
CA GLU A 15 1.14 -17.26 1.49
C GLU A 15 0.68 -15.98 0.76
N LEU A 16 1.59 -15.03 0.51
CA LEU A 16 1.31 -13.75 -0.15
C LEU A 16 1.51 -13.76 -1.67
N GLN A 17 1.93 -14.89 -2.27
CA GLN A 17 2.36 -14.92 -3.68
C GLN A 17 1.24 -14.78 -4.72
N ASP A 18 -0.02 -15.10 -4.37
CA ASP A 18 -1.15 -15.10 -5.33
C ASP A 18 -2.18 -13.99 -5.07
N LYS A 19 -2.05 -13.21 -3.99
CA LYS A 19 -2.99 -12.13 -3.67
C LYS A 19 -2.45 -10.78 -4.07
N SER A 20 -3.30 -9.95 -4.67
CA SER A 20 -2.96 -8.55 -4.88
C SER A 20 -2.79 -7.82 -3.55
N LEU A 21 -2.09 -6.68 -3.57
CA LEU A 21 -1.97 -5.82 -2.39
C LEU A 21 -3.35 -5.45 -1.83
N LEU A 22 -4.32 -5.19 -2.72
CA LEU A 22 -5.68 -4.83 -2.32
C LEU A 22 -6.38 -5.98 -1.60
N GLU A 23 -6.33 -7.19 -2.15
CA GLU A 23 -6.90 -8.40 -1.51
C GLU A 23 -6.27 -8.65 -0.14
N THR A 24 -4.95 -8.43 -0.03
CA THR A 24 -4.23 -8.56 1.24
C THR A 24 -4.72 -7.54 2.28
N LEU A 25 -5.01 -6.31 1.86
CA LEU A 25 -5.51 -5.24 2.74
C LEU A 25 -6.99 -5.40 3.08
N GLU A 26 -7.81 -5.97 2.18
CA GLU A 26 -9.21 -6.32 2.45
C GLU A 26 -9.32 -7.44 3.50
N ASP A 27 -8.38 -8.39 3.50
CA ASP A 27 -8.31 -9.45 4.51
C ASP A 27 -7.93 -8.95 5.91
N ILE A 28 -7.40 -7.73 6.04
CA ILE A 28 -7.14 -7.09 7.33
C ILE A 28 -8.47 -6.67 7.97
N LYS A 29 -9.09 -7.63 8.67
CA LYS A 29 -10.35 -7.48 9.44
C LYS A 29 -10.22 -6.64 10.72
N THR A 30 -9.05 -6.06 10.99
CA THR A 30 -8.84 -5.18 12.15
C THR A 30 -9.30 -3.77 11.83
N VAL A 31 -9.98 -3.14 12.79
CA VAL A 31 -10.39 -1.73 12.68
C VAL A 31 -9.13 -0.86 12.58
N PRO A 32 -8.98 -0.04 11.53
CA PRO A 32 -7.76 0.74 11.33
C PRO A 32 -7.71 1.90 12.34
N PHE A 33 -6.70 1.92 13.22
CA PHE A 33 -6.45 3.04 14.13
C PHE A 33 -5.51 4.11 13.53
N HIS A 34 -5.36 4.13 12.19
CA HIS A 34 -4.60 5.12 11.43
C HIS A 34 -5.50 5.95 10.50
N MET A 35 -4.96 6.96 9.83
CA MET A 35 -5.69 7.75 8.83
C MET A 35 -6.11 6.89 7.62
N PRO A 36 -7.15 7.24 6.87
CA PRO A 36 -8.09 8.35 7.04
C PRO A 36 -9.18 8.09 8.12
N GLY A 37 -9.81 9.15 8.62
CA GLY A 37 -10.73 9.10 9.77
C GLY A 37 -12.01 8.30 9.58
N HIS A 38 -12.44 8.03 8.34
CA HIS A 38 -13.63 7.22 8.05
C HIS A 38 -13.40 5.71 8.22
N LYS A 39 -12.16 5.26 8.45
CA LYS A 39 -11.80 3.88 8.84
C LYS A 39 -12.34 2.78 7.91
N ARG A 40 -12.41 3.02 6.60
CA ARG A 40 -12.98 2.09 5.61
C ARG A 40 -14.46 1.74 5.88
N ASN A 41 -15.18 2.57 6.63
CA ASN A 41 -16.59 2.34 6.95
C ASN A 41 -17.48 2.64 5.73
N GLU A 42 -18.16 1.62 5.21
CA GLU A 42 -19.09 1.74 4.07
C GLU A 42 -20.29 2.65 4.37
N ALA A 43 -20.68 2.79 5.66
CA ALA A 43 -21.75 3.72 6.06
C ALA A 43 -21.37 5.20 5.88
N PHE A 44 -20.10 5.50 5.53
CA PHE A 44 -19.65 6.86 5.26
C PHE A 44 -19.97 7.27 3.81
N GLU A 45 -21.24 7.57 3.53
CA GLU A 45 -21.80 7.74 2.18
C GLU A 45 -21.13 8.83 1.31
N HIS A 46 -20.43 9.79 1.92
CA HIS A 46 -19.80 10.91 1.22
C HIS A 46 -18.62 10.52 0.30
N LEU A 47 -18.13 9.29 0.39
CA LEU A 47 -16.98 8.80 -0.37
C LEU A 47 -17.36 7.94 -1.57
N LEU A 48 -18.63 7.91 -1.98
CA LEU A 48 -19.07 7.30 -3.24
C LEU A 48 -18.59 5.84 -3.46
N GLY A 49 -18.39 5.07 -2.38
CA GLY A 49 -17.95 3.68 -2.44
C GLY A 49 -16.43 3.46 -2.51
N VAL A 50 -15.59 4.52 -2.45
CA VAL A 50 -14.12 4.36 -2.51
C VAL A 50 -13.45 4.12 -1.15
N GLN A 51 -14.21 3.99 -0.07
CA GLN A 51 -13.68 3.88 1.30
C GLN A 51 -12.78 2.65 1.47
N GLY A 52 -13.03 1.57 0.73
CA GLY A 52 -12.26 0.33 0.80
C GLY A 52 -10.86 0.42 0.21
N ILE A 53 -10.60 1.40 -0.66
CA ILE A 53 -9.31 1.59 -1.34
C ILE A 53 -8.55 2.83 -0.83
N ASP A 54 -9.15 3.62 0.06
CA ASP A 54 -8.53 4.82 0.64
C ASP A 54 -7.59 4.43 1.79
N PHE A 55 -6.35 4.13 1.41
CA PHE A 55 -5.25 3.82 2.32
C PHE A 55 -4.23 4.97 2.35
N THR A 56 -3.56 5.10 3.49
CA THR A 56 -2.40 5.98 3.67
C THR A 56 -1.12 5.14 3.73
N GLU A 57 0.01 5.79 3.96
CA GLU A 57 1.34 5.20 4.14
C GLU A 57 1.41 4.47 5.50
N ILE A 58 0.92 3.24 5.52
CA ILE A 58 0.99 2.30 6.64
C ILE A 58 1.96 1.18 6.31
N ASP A 59 2.31 0.39 7.32
CA ASP A 59 3.10 -0.81 7.09
C ASP A 59 2.39 -1.75 6.11
N GLY A 60 3.11 -2.18 5.08
CA GLY A 60 2.58 -2.97 3.98
C GLY A 60 2.12 -2.16 2.76
N THR A 61 2.02 -0.83 2.85
CA THR A 61 1.79 0.05 1.69
C THR A 61 3.05 0.84 1.31
N ASP A 62 3.09 1.39 0.10
CA ASP A 62 4.19 2.24 -0.35
C ASP A 62 3.98 3.70 0.06
N ASN A 63 5.03 4.51 -0.05
CA ASN A 63 4.99 5.94 0.26
C ASN A 63 5.24 6.76 -1.01
N LEU A 64 4.27 7.60 -1.40
CA LEU A 64 4.37 8.39 -2.63
C LEU A 64 5.56 9.38 -2.64
N HIS A 65 5.88 9.96 -1.48
CA HIS A 65 6.98 10.92 -1.34
C HIS A 65 8.35 10.24 -1.28
N ASN A 66 8.40 8.96 -0.93
CA ASN A 66 9.62 8.16 -0.89
C ASN A 66 9.36 6.73 -1.41
N PRO A 67 9.10 6.58 -2.72
CA PRO A 67 8.61 5.33 -3.27
C PRO A 67 9.71 4.28 -3.30
N LYS A 68 9.42 3.10 -2.75
CA LYS A 68 10.38 1.99 -2.64
C LYS A 68 9.86 0.66 -3.17
N SER A 69 8.56 0.54 -3.45
CA SER A 69 7.96 -0.70 -3.95
C SER A 69 7.08 -0.43 -5.17
N VAL A 70 5.77 -0.74 -5.11
CA VAL A 70 4.86 -0.69 -6.26
C VAL A 70 4.82 0.67 -6.96
N LEU A 71 4.92 1.78 -6.22
CA LEU A 71 4.94 3.11 -6.83
C LEU A 71 6.27 3.35 -7.55
N LYS A 72 7.38 2.84 -7.02
CA LYS A 72 8.69 2.95 -7.66
C LYS A 72 8.70 2.18 -8.98
N ASP A 73 8.14 0.97 -8.99
CA ASP A 73 8.04 0.14 -10.18
C ASP A 73 7.13 0.75 -11.24
N ALA A 74 5.98 1.30 -10.82
CA ALA A 74 5.06 2.00 -11.70
C ALA A 74 5.70 3.27 -12.32
N MET A 75 6.42 4.08 -11.53
CA MET A 75 7.15 5.25 -12.04
C MET A 75 8.29 4.84 -12.99
N ASN A 76 9.00 3.75 -12.73
CA ASN A 76 10.03 3.23 -13.63
C ASN A 76 9.43 2.71 -14.94
N LEU A 77 8.26 2.06 -14.88
CA LEU A 77 7.52 1.63 -16.07
C LEU A 77 7.09 2.84 -16.91
N ALA A 78 6.53 3.87 -16.28
CA ALA A 78 6.17 5.10 -16.97
C ALA A 78 7.40 5.76 -17.64
N ALA A 79 8.55 5.81 -16.95
CA ALA A 79 9.78 6.34 -17.53
C ALA A 79 10.21 5.58 -18.80
N ARG A 80 10.04 4.24 -18.83
CA ARG A 80 10.30 3.42 -20.03
C ARG A 80 9.32 3.73 -21.16
N VAL A 81 8.02 3.86 -20.84
CA VAL A 81 6.97 4.13 -21.83
C VAL A 81 7.13 5.51 -22.48
N PHE A 82 7.50 6.52 -21.69
CA PHE A 82 7.63 7.90 -22.14
C PHE A 82 9.06 8.28 -22.54
N GLU A 83 9.98 7.31 -22.62
CA GLU A 83 11.40 7.51 -22.95
C GLU A 83 12.08 8.61 -22.12
N ALA A 84 11.69 8.71 -20.85
CA ALA A 84 12.17 9.71 -19.92
C ALA A 84 13.28 9.14 -19.03
N LYS A 85 14.20 10.01 -18.57
CA LYS A 85 15.20 9.62 -17.56
C LYS A 85 14.53 9.19 -16.24
N GLN A 86 13.47 9.89 -15.83
CA GLN A 86 12.71 9.66 -14.61
C GLN A 86 11.27 10.15 -14.78
N THR A 87 10.34 9.51 -14.08
CA THR A 87 8.95 9.94 -13.96
C THR A 87 8.56 10.05 -12.48
N ARG A 88 7.63 10.96 -12.18
CA ARG A 88 7.03 11.15 -10.85
C ARG A 88 5.53 11.24 -11.01
N PHE A 89 4.77 10.68 -10.07
CA PHE A 89 3.34 10.89 -10.00
C PHE A 89 3.03 12.17 -9.22
N LEU A 90 2.08 12.94 -9.72
CA LEU A 90 1.61 14.18 -9.13
C LEU A 90 0.14 14.02 -8.78
N VAL A 91 -0.22 14.31 -7.53
CA VAL A 91 -1.61 14.27 -7.06
C VAL A 91 -2.29 15.64 -7.10
N ASN A 92 -1.52 16.72 -7.25
CA ASN A 92 -2.02 18.10 -7.26
C ASN A 92 -1.83 18.82 -8.60
N GLY A 93 -1.72 18.06 -9.70
CA GLY A 93 -1.47 18.62 -11.03
C GLY A 93 -0.07 19.27 -11.16
N SER A 94 0.08 20.11 -12.17
CA SER A 94 1.37 20.71 -12.59
C SER A 94 1.66 22.09 -12.00
N THR A 95 0.78 22.61 -11.13
CA THR A 95 0.72 24.02 -10.73
C THR A 95 1.76 24.42 -9.70
#